data_AF-A0A536DEF7-F1
#
_entry.id   AF-A0A536DEF7-F1
#
_cell.length_a   1.000
_cell.length_b   1.000
_cell.length_c   1.000
_cell.angle_alpha   90.00
_cell.angle_beta   90.00
_cell.angle_gamma   90.00
#
_symmetry.space_group_name_H-M   'P 1'
#
loop_
_entity.id
_entity.type
_entity.pdbx_description
1 polymer ?
#
loop_
_entity_poly.entity_id
_entity_poly.type
_entity_poly.pdbx_seq_one_letter_code
_entity_poly.pdbx_strand_id
1 'polypeptide(L)'
;MDANGWGTLGSQWRELNELDRVLDLLARPARLGSGVPRSVRSELRGLGLDLGRSAERKELIEWLWSRKRPLLRELGASDNPLPPCA
;
A
#
# COMPACT_ATOMS: atom_id res chain seq x y z
N MET A 1 3.24 30.56 9.53
CA MET A 1 4.45 29.70 9.41
C MET A 1 3.94 28.37 8.89
N ASP A 2 3.77 28.21 7.57
CA ASP A 2 2.97 27.11 7.02
C ASP A 2 3.66 26.55 5.76
N ALA A 3 4.81 25.90 5.96
CA ALA A 3 5.64 25.35 4.88
C ALA A 3 5.87 23.82 5.00
N ASN A 4 5.12 23.10 5.84
CA ASN A 4 5.41 21.70 6.18
C ASN A 4 4.41 20.66 5.64
N GLY A 5 3.41 21.04 4.83
CA GLY A 5 2.41 20.09 4.30
C GLY A 5 2.81 19.37 3.00
N TRP A 6 3.56 20.04 2.12
CA TRP A 6 3.82 19.55 0.76
C TRP A 6 4.78 18.34 0.71
N GLY A 7 5.81 18.32 1.57
CA GLY A 7 6.75 17.21 1.65
C GLY A 7 6.12 15.91 2.15
N THR A 8 5.18 16.02 3.09
CA THR A 8 4.47 14.88 3.67
C THR A 8 3.49 14.26 2.68
N LEU A 9 2.70 15.08 1.98
CA LEU A 9 1.77 14.63 0.93
C LEU A 9 2.49 13.95 -0.24
N GLY A 10 3.63 14.49 -0.69
CA GLY A 10 4.44 13.88 -1.75
C GLY A 10 5.04 12.54 -1.34
N SER A 11 5.42 12.40 -0.06
CA SER A 11 5.93 11.15 0.50
C SER A 11 4.82 10.09 0.63
N GLN A 12 3.64 10.51 1.10
CA GLN A 12 2.45 9.65 1.19
C GLN A 12 1.98 9.15 -0.18
N TRP A 13 1.98 10.01 -1.20
CA TRP A 13 1.65 9.63 -2.58
C TRP A 13 2.65 8.64 -3.18
N ARG A 14 3.94 8.79 -2.88
CA ARG A 14 4.98 7.85 -3.32
C ARG A 14 4.78 6.49 -2.66
N GLU A 15 4.58 6.47 -1.34
CA GLU A 15 4.31 5.24 -0.59
C GLU A 15 3.03 4.55 -1.10
N LEU A 16 1.97 5.30 -1.40
CA LEU A 16 0.74 4.77 -1.98
C LEU A 16 0.98 4.10 -3.33
N ASN A 17 1.76 4.71 -4.21
CA ASN A 17 2.10 4.13 -5.53
C ASN A 17 2.92 2.84 -5.39
N GLU A 18 3.86 2.81 -4.44
CA GLU A 18 4.65 1.59 -4.15
C GLU A 18 3.74 0.46 -3.63
N LEU A 19 2.83 0.77 -2.70
CA LEU A 19 1.84 -0.19 -2.19
C LEU A 19 0.92 -0.71 -3.30
N ASP A 20 0.45 0.16 -4.19
CA ASP A 20 -0.44 -0.20 -5.29
C ASP A 20 0.25 -1.13 -6.31
N ARG A 21 1.51 -0.82 -6.64
CA ARG A 21 2.33 -1.65 -7.53
C ARG A 21 2.56 -3.05 -6.97
N VAL A 22 2.84 -3.16 -5.66
CA VAL A 22 3.03 -4.45 -4.99
C VAL A 22 1.70 -5.23 -4.95
N LEU A 23 0.58 -4.55 -4.72
CA LEU A 23 -0.76 -5.14 -4.78
C LEU A 23 -1.09 -5.68 -6.17
N ASP A 24 -0.81 -4.94 -7.27
CA ASP A 24 -1.03 -5.41 -8.64
C ASP A 24 -0.23 -6.70 -8.91
N LEU A 25 1.04 -6.72 -8.50
CA LEU A 25 1.90 -7.88 -8.67
C LEU A 25 1.43 -9.12 -7.88
N LEU A 26 0.83 -8.92 -6.71
CA LEU A 26 0.25 -10.00 -5.90
C LEU A 26 -1.13 -10.43 -6.38
N ALA A 27 -1.94 -9.49 -6.89
CA ALA A 27 -3.27 -9.74 -7.43
C ALA A 27 -3.22 -10.43 -8.81
N ARG A 28 -2.12 -10.27 -9.55
CA ARG A 28 -1.93 -10.96 -10.83
C ARG A 28 -2.04 -12.49 -10.67
N PRO A 29 -2.85 -13.15 -11.53
CA PRO A 29 -2.99 -14.59 -11.50
C PRO A 29 -1.62 -15.22 -11.81
N ALA A 30 -1.07 -15.92 -10.83
CA ALA A 30 0.14 -16.72 -11.00
C ALA A 30 -0.23 -18.19 -10.94
N ARG A 31 0.65 -19.03 -11.50
CA ARG A 31 0.48 -20.49 -11.43
C ARG A 31 0.44 -20.93 -9.96
N LEU A 32 -0.52 -21.77 -9.61
CA LEU A 32 -0.61 -22.43 -8.29
C LEU A 32 0.75 -23.04 -7.94
N GLY A 33 1.26 -22.74 -6.73
CA GLY A 33 2.59 -23.16 -6.27
C GLY A 33 3.74 -22.22 -6.65
N SER A 34 3.52 -21.23 -7.52
CA SER A 34 4.46 -20.12 -7.68
C SER A 34 4.35 -19.22 -6.46
N GLY A 35 5.32 -19.31 -5.55
CA GLY A 35 5.44 -18.40 -4.42
C GLY A 35 5.53 -16.93 -4.84
N VAL A 36 5.63 -16.04 -3.84
CA VAL A 36 5.76 -14.61 -4.07
C VAL A 36 7.02 -14.31 -4.91
N PRO A 37 6.91 -13.58 -6.03
CA PRO A 37 8.06 -13.26 -6.87
C PRO A 37 9.16 -12.53 -6.08
N ARG A 38 10.42 -12.77 -6.42
CA ARG A 38 11.56 -12.14 -5.73
C ARG A 38 11.49 -10.62 -5.77
N SER A 39 11.05 -10.04 -6.88
CA SER A 39 10.84 -8.59 -7.02
C SER A 39 9.84 -8.06 -5.99
N VAL A 40 8.73 -8.76 -5.79
CA VAL A 40 7.71 -8.37 -4.80
C VAL A 40 8.28 -8.46 -3.38
N ARG A 41 9.11 -9.47 -3.08
CA ARG A 41 9.80 -9.56 -1.77
C ARG A 41 10.77 -8.40 -1.54
N SER A 42 11.48 -7.96 -2.57
CA SER A 42 12.38 -6.81 -2.48
C SER A 42 11.62 -5.51 -2.21
N GLU A 43 10.49 -5.29 -2.89
CA GLU A 43 9.62 -4.12 -2.65
C GLU A 43 9.02 -4.16 -1.24
N LEU A 44 8.53 -5.32 -0.79
CA LEU A 44 7.99 -5.52 0.56
C LEU A 44 9.05 -5.23 1.64
N ARG A 45 10.30 -5.67 1.43
CA ARG A 45 11.42 -5.32 2.31
C ARG A 45 11.71 -3.81 2.31
N GLY A 46 11.62 -3.15 1.16
CA GLY A 46 11.74 -1.69 1.06
C GLY A 46 10.69 -0.95 1.90
N LEU A 47 9.50 -1.52 2.03
CA LEU A 47 8.41 -1.03 2.88
C LEU A 47 8.57 -1.42 4.37
N GLY A 48 9.69 -2.04 4.75
CA GLY A 48 9.97 -2.51 6.11
C GLY A 48 9.28 -3.82 6.48
N LEU A 49 8.70 -4.55 5.52
CA LEU A 49 8.25 -5.93 5.75
C LEU A 49 9.37 -6.91 5.43
N ASP A 50 9.97 -7.49 6.47
CA ASP A 50 10.68 -8.74 6.27
C ASP A 50 9.69 -9.89 6.41
N LEU A 51 9.23 -10.37 5.26
CA LEU A 51 8.38 -11.53 5.21
C LEU A 51 9.28 -12.73 5.35
N GLY A 52 9.12 -13.43 6.47
CA GLY A 52 9.74 -14.74 6.68
C GLY A 52 9.44 -15.68 5.50
N ARG A 53 10.09 -16.84 5.51
CA ARG A 53 10.13 -17.77 4.37
C ARG A 53 8.75 -18.22 3.83
N SER A 54 7.67 -18.04 4.59
CA SER A 54 6.35 -18.65 4.35
C SER A 54 5.15 -17.70 4.38
N ALA A 55 5.31 -16.38 4.25
CA ALA A 55 4.14 -15.50 4.21
C ALA A 55 3.22 -15.85 3.02
N GLU A 56 1.96 -16.19 3.31
CA GLU A 56 0.98 -16.51 2.27
C GLU A 56 0.57 -15.25 1.50
N ARG A 57 0.33 -15.41 0.19
CA ARG A 57 -0.09 -14.31 -0.69
C ARG A 57 -1.31 -13.56 -0.13
N LYS A 58 -2.25 -14.29 0.48
CA LYS A 58 -3.46 -13.72 1.07
C LYS A 58 -3.13 -12.75 2.22
N GLU A 59 -2.28 -13.17 3.16
CA GLU A 59 -1.88 -12.35 4.31
C GLU A 59 -1.18 -11.06 3.85
N LEU A 60 -0.36 -11.15 2.80
CA LEU A 60 0.28 -9.98 2.19
C LEU A 60 -0.72 -8.98 1.65
N ILE A 61 -1.73 -9.46 0.93
CA ILE A 61 -2.78 -8.62 0.37
C ILE A 61 -3.56 -7.93 1.51
N GLU A 62 -3.95 -8.67 2.55
CA GLU A 62 -4.68 -8.12 3.70
C GLU A 62 -3.86 -7.06 4.46
N TRP A 63 -2.56 -7.31 4.64
CA TRP A 63 -1.67 -6.36 5.29
C TRP A 63 -1.46 -5.10 4.45
N LEU A 64 -1.21 -5.26 3.14
CA LEU A 64 -1.03 -4.13 2.22
C LEU A 64 -2.28 -3.25 2.19
N TRP A 65 -3.47 -3.85 2.18
CA TRP A 65 -4.73 -3.12 2.32
C TRP A 65 -4.85 -2.41 3.66
N SER A 66 -4.41 -3.02 4.76
CA SER A 66 -4.44 -2.40 6.09
C SER A 66 -3.54 -1.15 6.16
N ARG A 67 -2.41 -1.13 5.43
CA ARG A 67 -1.54 0.06 5.34
C ARG A 67 -2.02 1.08 4.30
N LYS A 68 -2.60 0.64 3.17
CA LYS A 68 -3.14 1.52 2.13
C LYS A 68 -4.37 2.30 2.59
N ARG A 69 -5.26 1.69 3.38
CA ARG A 69 -6.52 2.31 3.86
C ARG A 69 -6.34 3.63 4.64
N PRO A 70 -5.45 3.74 5.63
CA PRO A 70 -5.23 5.00 6.33
C PRO A 70 -4.62 6.07 5.41
N LEU A 71 -3.66 5.71 4.54
CA LEU A 71 -3.09 6.65 3.56
C LEU A 71 -4.15 7.18 2.59
N LEU A 72 -5.03 6.31 2.08
CA LEU A 72 -6.17 6.73 1.26
C LEU A 72 -7.16 7.61 2.04
N ARG A 73 -7.35 7.37 3.34
CA ARG A 73 -8.19 8.23 4.18
C ARG A 73 -7.55 9.58 4.42
N GLU A 74 -6.25 9.67 4.63
CA GLU A 74 -5.55 10.95 4.81
C GLU A 74 -5.53 11.76 3.51
N LEU A 75 -5.29 11.10 2.37
CA LEU A 75 -5.34 11.74 1.05
C LEU A 75 -6.76 12.10 0.63
N GLY A 76 -7.74 11.22 0.88
CA GLY A 76 -9.15 11.43 0.58
C GLY A 76 -9.87 12.37 1.56
N ALA A 77 -9.37 12.54 2.78
CA ALA A 77 -9.88 13.54 3.73
C ALA A 77 -9.63 14.98 3.26
N SER A 78 -8.69 15.20 2.32
CA SER A 78 -8.53 16.50 1.67
C SER A 78 -9.60 16.78 0.61
N ASP A 79 -10.36 15.78 0.14
CA ASP A 79 -11.22 15.93 -1.05
C ASP A 79 -12.72 15.66 -0.82
N ASN A 80 -13.20 15.43 0.41
CA ASN A 80 -14.64 15.23 0.59
C ASN A 80 -15.18 15.60 1.99
N PRO A 81 -15.67 16.84 2.20
CA PRO A 81 -16.75 17.02 3.16
C PRO A 81 -17.99 16.37 2.56
N LEU A 82 -18.24 15.11 2.89
CA LEU A 82 -19.56 14.51 2.65
C LEU A 82 -20.61 15.46 3.27
N PRO A 83 -21.56 16.01 2.50
CA PRO A 83 -22.62 16.81 3.10
C PRO A 83 -23.40 15.94 4.08
N PRO A 84 -23.80 16.47 5.25
CA PRO A 84 -24.66 15.72 6.15
C PRO A 84 -25.93 15.37 5.37
N CYS A 85 -26.26 14.08 5.29
CA CYS A 85 -27.51 13.62 4.71
C CYS A 85 -28.65 14.40 5.38
N ALA A 86 -29.35 15.21 4.57
CA ALA A 86 -30.53 15.97 4.95
C ALA A 86 -31.76 15.04 5.02
#